data_AF-A0A5J4VAN5-F1
#
_entry.id   AF-A0A5J4VAN5-F1
#
_cell.length_a   1.000
_cell.length_b   1.000
_cell.length_c   1.000
_cell.angle_alpha   90.00
_cell.angle_beta   90.00
_cell.angle_gamma   90.00
#
_symmetry.space_group_name_H-M   'P 1'
#
loop_
_entity.id
_entity.type
_entity.pdbx_description
1 polymer ?
#
loop_
_entity_poly.entity_id
_entity_poly.type
_entity_poly.pdbx_seq_one_letter_code
_entity_poly.pdbx_strand_id
1 'polypeptide(L)'
;MSLILIDERSLINILLVLTTLSFSQSIGNDSLYYWGGIVNKDGALVIDFKKIDNTSGIYNIKKISDFKKYSKGDAGDASFFTIPKADVANLVTSKQLEEADYGDCYLAVYAVYDNLYGLIGYGAKAIDEGDIQPSFTAMVKNGPKKIEFKNLPDGFPEASKKLLEQYFTFPQTCEGGFSNIIFGMNHEGVTDAVCHPNTKIPDDTSKCADGSKPKYYLKGYKYATFYDVDAAGLKDLLTRFGPVLILSGPKLSYYDHIK
;
A
#
# COMPACT_ATOMS: atom_id res chain seq x y z
N MET A 1 -4.98 -22.36 66.13
CA MET A 1 -3.57 -21.91 66.22
C MET A 1 -3.28 -21.02 65.02
N SER A 2 -2.46 -19.99 65.17
CA SER A 2 -2.15 -18.96 64.16
C SER A 2 -3.33 -18.06 63.74
N LEU A 3 -3.34 -16.84 64.28
CA LEU A 3 -3.94 -15.65 63.68
C LEU A 3 -2.83 -14.84 62.99
N ILE A 4 -3.17 -14.14 61.90
CA ILE A 4 -2.62 -12.87 61.38
C ILE A 4 -3.54 -12.56 60.17
N LEU A 5 -4.51 -11.66 60.30
CA LEU A 5 -4.37 -10.20 60.12
C LEU A 5 -3.92 -9.83 58.68
N ILE A 6 -4.89 -9.40 57.88
CA ILE A 6 -4.69 -8.63 56.65
C ILE A 6 -5.27 -7.24 56.92
N ASP A 7 -4.56 -6.19 56.48
CA ASP A 7 -4.82 -4.78 56.84
C ASP A 7 -6.03 -4.19 56.08
N GLU A 8 -6.84 -3.36 56.76
CA GLU A 8 -8.01 -2.68 56.19
C GLU A 8 -7.64 -1.43 55.36
N ARG A 9 -6.35 -1.09 55.21
CA ARG A 9 -5.89 0.18 54.62
C ARG A 9 -5.42 0.11 53.16
N SER A 10 -6.31 -0.29 52.24
CA SER A 10 -6.30 0.19 50.84
C SER A 10 -7.61 -0.08 50.06
N LEU A 11 -8.78 0.04 50.71
CA LEU A 11 -10.10 -0.05 50.05
C LEU A 11 -10.51 1.22 49.26
N ILE A 12 -9.55 1.88 48.61
CA ILE A 12 -9.75 3.18 47.94
C ILE A 12 -9.23 3.14 46.50
N ASN A 13 -10.17 3.27 45.55
CA ASN A 13 -9.96 3.74 44.18
C ASN A 13 -9.00 2.97 43.26
N ILE A 14 -8.94 1.63 43.34
CA ILE A 14 -8.94 0.86 42.09
C ILE A 14 -10.40 0.80 41.60
N LEU A 15 -10.86 1.94 41.09
CA LEU A 15 -12.00 1.97 40.20
C LEU A 15 -11.54 1.23 38.94
N LEU A 16 -11.90 -0.06 38.84
CA LEU A 16 -11.61 -0.90 37.69
C LEU A 16 -12.50 -0.43 36.53
N VAL A 17 -12.12 0.72 35.97
CA VAL A 17 -12.61 1.23 34.68
C VAL A 17 -12.10 0.28 33.62
N LEU A 18 -12.78 -0.86 33.53
CA LEU A 18 -12.92 -1.64 32.31
C LEU A 18 -13.73 -0.82 31.30
N THR A 19 -13.22 0.35 30.94
CA THR A 19 -13.18 0.72 29.53
C THR A 19 -12.31 -0.34 28.86
N THR A 20 -12.95 -1.47 28.57
CA THR A 20 -12.85 -2.02 27.23
C THR A 20 -13.10 -0.86 26.27
N LEU A 21 -12.01 -0.20 25.86
CA LEU A 21 -11.91 0.29 24.50
C LEU A 21 -11.99 -0.96 23.62
N SER A 22 -13.22 -1.43 23.44
CA SER A 22 -13.57 -2.40 22.43
C SER A 22 -13.29 -1.69 21.11
N PHE A 23 -12.07 -1.88 20.60
CA PHE A 23 -11.66 -1.53 19.25
C PHE A 23 -12.37 -2.41 18.20
N SER A 24 -13.67 -2.64 18.40
CA SER A 24 -14.62 -2.79 17.30
C SER A 24 -14.79 -1.42 16.63
N GLN A 25 -13.70 -0.87 16.10
CA GLN A 25 -13.78 0.10 15.02
C GLN A 25 -14.54 -0.63 13.92
N SER A 26 -15.79 -0.24 13.68
CA SER A 26 -16.66 -0.94 12.73
C SER A 26 -16.02 -0.82 11.34
N ILE A 27 -15.40 -1.91 10.88
CA ILE A 27 -14.68 -1.92 9.62
C ILE A 27 -15.72 -1.69 8.52
N GLY A 28 -15.67 -0.52 7.89
CA GLY A 28 -16.71 -0.11 6.97
C GLY A 28 -16.60 -0.88 5.67
N ASN A 29 -17.67 -1.56 5.27
CA ASN A 29 -17.80 -2.18 3.96
C ASN A 29 -17.91 -1.16 2.79
N ASP A 30 -17.84 0.14 3.12
CA ASP A 30 -17.69 1.26 2.19
C ASP A 30 -16.36 2.02 2.34
N SER A 31 -15.43 1.52 3.16
CA SER A 31 -14.29 2.27 3.69
C SER A 31 -12.93 1.71 3.26
N LEU A 32 -11.98 2.64 3.12
CA LEU A 32 -10.69 2.48 2.47
C LEU A 32 -9.58 2.93 3.41
N TYR A 33 -8.67 2.01 3.74
CA TYR A 33 -7.60 2.18 4.73
C TYR A 33 -6.26 2.31 3.99
N TYR A 34 -5.56 3.44 4.05
CA TYR A 34 -4.24 3.59 3.41
C TYR A 34 -3.19 4.19 4.35
N TRP A 35 -1.92 3.83 4.14
CA TRP A 35 -0.81 4.44 4.86
C TRP A 35 -0.79 5.97 4.70
N GLY A 36 -0.73 6.66 5.83
CA GLY A 36 -0.47 8.09 5.89
C GLY A 36 1.01 8.42 5.70
N GLY A 37 1.27 9.38 4.82
CA GLY A 37 2.60 9.93 4.60
C GLY A 37 2.77 10.43 3.16
N ILE A 38 3.86 11.16 2.91
CA ILE A 38 4.27 11.61 1.58
C ILE A 38 5.79 11.48 1.48
N VAL A 39 6.29 10.86 0.40
CA VAL A 39 7.75 10.86 0.12
C VAL A 39 8.18 12.27 -0.30
N ASN A 40 9.15 12.84 0.40
CA ASN A 40 9.70 14.15 0.07
C ASN A 40 10.83 14.05 -0.98
N LYS A 41 11.31 15.20 -1.47
CA LYS A 41 12.37 15.29 -2.48
C LYS A 41 13.71 14.67 -2.06
N ASP A 42 13.93 14.52 -0.75
CA ASP A 42 15.14 13.93 -0.18
C ASP A 42 15.05 12.39 -0.07
N GLY A 43 13.89 11.81 -0.43
CA GLY A 43 13.60 10.39 -0.29
C GLY A 43 13.19 9.98 1.13
N ALA A 44 12.64 10.89 1.94
CA ALA A 44 12.07 10.57 3.25
C ALA A 44 10.55 10.43 3.17
N LEU A 45 9.98 9.32 3.67
CA LEU A 45 8.55 9.19 3.91
C LEU A 45 8.18 10.06 5.12
N VAL A 46 7.51 11.18 4.90
CA VAL A 46 7.11 12.10 5.97
C VAL A 46 5.71 11.73 6.47
N ILE A 47 5.63 11.23 7.71
CA ILE A 47 4.39 10.87 8.42
C ILE A 47 4.04 12.01 9.38
N ASP A 48 2.95 12.73 9.10
CA ASP A 48 2.55 13.93 9.86
C ASP A 48 1.28 13.66 10.66
N PHE A 49 1.41 13.49 11.98
CA PHE A 49 0.31 13.12 12.88
C PHE A 49 -0.81 14.19 12.97
N LYS A 50 -0.57 15.43 12.52
CA LYS A 50 -1.66 16.44 12.37
C LYS A 50 -2.49 16.26 11.10
N LYS A 51 -2.14 15.32 10.22
CA LYS A 51 -2.80 15.05 8.92
C LYS A 51 -3.35 13.63 8.81
N ILE A 52 -3.21 12.82 9.84
CA ILE A 52 -3.66 11.43 9.90
C ILE A 52 -4.88 11.35 10.82
N ASP A 53 -5.77 10.40 10.56
CA ASP A 53 -6.87 10.13 11.46
C ASP A 53 -6.35 9.42 12.73
N ASN A 54 -6.29 10.16 13.84
CA ASN A 54 -5.78 9.67 15.13
C ASN A 54 -6.55 8.46 15.68
N THR A 55 -7.72 8.10 15.15
CA THR A 55 -8.42 6.85 15.49
C THR A 55 -7.70 5.60 14.97
N SER A 56 -6.86 5.74 13.93
CA SER A 56 -6.39 4.66 13.07
C SER A 56 -4.85 4.55 13.00
N GLY A 57 -4.16 5.13 13.99
CA GLY A 57 -2.70 5.07 14.12
C GLY A 57 -1.98 5.88 13.04
N ILE A 58 -1.39 5.19 12.06
CA ILE A 58 -0.72 5.80 10.90
C ILE A 58 -1.56 5.73 9.61
N TYR A 59 -2.74 5.11 9.66
CA TYR A 59 -3.62 4.95 8.50
C TYR A 59 -4.60 6.11 8.37
N ASN A 60 -4.90 6.50 7.14
CA ASN A 60 -6.06 7.32 6.82
C ASN A 60 -7.23 6.42 6.43
N ILE A 61 -8.45 6.85 6.77
CA ILE A 61 -9.68 6.24 6.29
C ILE A 61 -10.39 7.21 5.34
N LYS A 62 -10.89 6.70 4.22
CA LYS A 62 -11.82 7.38 3.30
C LYS A 62 -12.94 6.45 2.87
N LYS A 63 -14.06 6.99 2.41
CA LYS A 63 -15.10 6.17 1.78
C LYS A 63 -14.78 5.95 0.31
N ILE A 64 -15.18 4.81 -0.25
CA ILE A 64 -15.11 4.52 -1.70
C ILE A 64 -15.80 5.65 -2.49
N SER A 65 -16.91 6.16 -1.95
CA SER A 65 -17.69 7.26 -2.50
C SER A 65 -16.94 8.59 -2.64
N ASP A 66 -15.88 8.83 -1.86
CA ASP A 66 -15.17 10.12 -1.80
C ASP A 66 -14.32 10.39 -3.06
N PHE A 67 -13.98 9.33 -3.79
CA PHE A 67 -13.13 9.38 -4.97
C PHE A 67 -13.95 9.43 -6.26
N LYS A 68 -13.43 10.05 -7.32
CA LYS A 68 -14.16 10.15 -8.60
C LYS A 68 -14.09 8.85 -9.40
N LYS A 69 -15.15 8.50 -10.12
CA LYS A 69 -15.11 7.46 -11.16
C LYS A 69 -14.15 7.90 -12.28
N TYR A 70 -13.29 6.99 -12.74
CA TYR A 70 -12.46 7.19 -13.95
C TYR A 70 -13.15 6.60 -15.19
N SER A 71 -13.86 5.48 -15.01
CA SER A 71 -14.54 4.76 -16.07
C SER A 71 -15.94 5.32 -16.37
N LYS A 72 -16.49 4.96 -17.53
CA LYS A 72 -17.89 5.26 -17.93
C LYS A 72 -18.91 4.20 -17.50
N GLY A 73 -18.46 3.07 -16.93
CA GLY A 73 -19.36 2.01 -16.46
C GLY A 73 -19.95 2.34 -15.09
N ASP A 74 -21.07 1.69 -14.77
CA ASP A 74 -21.80 1.93 -13.53
C ASP A 74 -22.00 0.66 -12.68
N ALA A 75 -22.29 0.84 -11.39
CA ALA A 75 -22.62 -0.26 -10.49
C ALA A 75 -23.95 -0.94 -10.88
N GLY A 76 -24.83 -0.24 -11.61
CA GLY A 76 -26.02 -0.81 -12.23
C GLY A 76 -25.75 -1.78 -13.39
N ASP A 77 -24.57 -1.77 -14.01
CA ASP A 77 -24.30 -2.60 -15.19
C ASP A 77 -24.32 -4.10 -14.86
N ALA A 78 -24.91 -4.92 -15.74
CA ALA A 78 -25.03 -6.37 -15.55
C ALA A 78 -23.65 -7.07 -15.52
N SER A 79 -22.66 -6.52 -16.23
CA SER A 79 -21.26 -6.90 -16.15
C SER A 79 -20.38 -5.66 -16.39
N PHE A 80 -19.27 -5.56 -15.67
CA PHE A 80 -18.29 -4.49 -15.84
C PHE A 80 -16.91 -5.13 -16.07
N PHE A 81 -16.19 -4.62 -17.06
CA PHE A 81 -14.84 -5.09 -17.42
C PHE A 81 -13.91 -3.89 -17.52
N THR A 82 -13.03 -3.73 -16.53
CA THR A 82 -11.96 -2.73 -16.51
C THR A 82 -11.01 -2.86 -17.71
N ILE A 83 -10.77 -4.10 -18.16
CA ILE A 83 -10.04 -4.46 -19.38
C ILE A 83 -10.91 -5.51 -20.09
N PRO A 84 -11.14 -5.43 -21.41
CA PRO A 84 -11.92 -6.43 -22.13
C PRO A 84 -11.31 -7.83 -21.98
N LYS A 85 -12.13 -8.83 -21.63
CA LYS A 85 -11.65 -10.19 -21.30
C LYS A 85 -10.81 -10.85 -22.41
N ALA A 86 -11.08 -10.51 -23.68
CA ALA A 86 -10.31 -11.01 -24.82
C ALA A 86 -8.89 -10.42 -24.91
N ASP A 87 -8.70 -9.20 -24.40
CA ASP A 87 -7.44 -8.46 -24.52
C ASP A 87 -6.44 -8.90 -23.44
N VAL A 88 -6.94 -9.26 -22.24
CA VAL A 88 -6.12 -9.58 -21.06
C VAL A 88 -4.99 -10.55 -21.40
N ALA A 89 -5.27 -11.68 -22.05
CA ALA A 89 -4.27 -12.71 -22.36
C ALA A 89 -3.14 -12.24 -23.31
N ASN A 90 -3.30 -11.11 -24.00
CA ASN A 90 -2.31 -10.56 -24.93
C ASN A 90 -1.41 -9.48 -24.29
N LEU A 91 -1.77 -8.97 -23.10
CA LEU A 91 -1.02 -7.93 -22.41
C LEU A 91 0.38 -8.41 -21.99
N VAL A 92 1.33 -7.48 -21.92
CA VAL A 92 2.68 -7.72 -21.42
C VAL A 92 2.65 -8.20 -19.96
N THR A 93 1.75 -7.62 -19.14
CA THR A 93 1.53 -8.03 -17.74
C THR A 93 1.04 -9.48 -17.60
N SER A 94 0.43 -10.06 -18.64
CA SER A 94 -0.12 -11.43 -18.60
C SER A 94 0.89 -12.52 -18.98
N LYS A 95 2.10 -12.12 -19.38
CA LYS A 95 3.16 -13.06 -19.74
C LYS A 95 3.83 -13.60 -18.48
N GLN A 96 4.21 -14.87 -18.53
CA GLN A 96 5.06 -15.49 -17.52
C GLN A 96 6.41 -14.74 -17.46
N LEU A 97 6.93 -14.55 -16.25
CA LEU A 97 8.30 -14.06 -16.04
C LEU A 97 9.28 -15.23 -16.21
N GLU A 98 10.31 -15.02 -17.01
CA GLU A 98 11.42 -15.96 -17.21
C GLU A 98 12.66 -15.48 -16.43
N GLU A 99 13.66 -16.36 -16.23
CA GLU A 99 14.86 -16.04 -15.45
C GLU A 99 15.61 -14.79 -15.95
N ALA A 100 15.55 -14.52 -17.27
CA ALA A 100 16.13 -13.33 -17.88
C ALA A 100 15.46 -12.00 -17.47
N ASP A 101 14.21 -12.03 -16.97
CA ASP A 101 13.50 -10.82 -16.52
C ASP A 101 13.96 -10.34 -15.14
N TYR A 102 14.34 -11.27 -14.26
CA TYR A 102 14.58 -11.00 -12.83
C TYR A 102 15.97 -11.41 -12.31
N GLY A 103 16.69 -12.34 -12.94
CA GLY A 103 18.05 -12.76 -12.54
C GLY A 103 18.18 -13.09 -11.05
N ASP A 104 19.13 -12.46 -10.36
CA ASP A 104 19.30 -12.60 -8.90
C ASP A 104 18.30 -11.76 -8.06
N CYS A 105 17.43 -10.99 -8.72
CA CYS A 105 16.64 -9.91 -8.11
C CYS A 105 15.13 -10.24 -8.08
N TYR A 106 14.76 -11.20 -7.24
CA TYR A 106 13.45 -11.86 -7.16
C TYR A 106 12.24 -10.95 -6.79
N LEU A 107 12.39 -9.63 -6.67
CA LEU A 107 11.31 -8.68 -6.34
C LEU A 107 10.08 -8.83 -7.25
N ALA A 108 10.28 -8.94 -8.56
CA ALA A 108 9.18 -9.11 -9.51
C ALA A 108 8.51 -10.49 -9.39
N VAL A 109 9.27 -11.53 -9.03
CA VAL A 109 8.77 -12.90 -8.80
C VAL A 109 7.91 -12.96 -7.54
N TYR A 110 8.37 -12.36 -6.43
CA TYR A 110 7.56 -12.24 -5.20
C TYR A 110 6.29 -11.42 -5.47
N ALA A 111 6.38 -10.32 -6.22
CA ALA A 111 5.22 -9.54 -6.61
C ALA A 111 4.22 -10.30 -7.52
N VAL A 112 4.64 -11.33 -8.26
CA VAL A 112 3.72 -12.25 -8.97
C VAL A 112 2.99 -13.15 -7.97
N TYR A 113 3.70 -13.76 -7.01
CA TYR A 113 3.08 -14.58 -5.96
C TYR A 113 2.08 -13.79 -5.10
N ASP A 114 2.42 -12.55 -4.73
CA ASP A 114 1.55 -11.63 -3.99
C ASP A 114 0.47 -10.97 -4.88
N ASN A 115 0.39 -11.32 -6.16
CA ASN A 115 -0.50 -10.76 -7.20
C ASN A 115 -0.33 -9.24 -7.48
N LEU A 116 0.55 -8.57 -6.75
CA LEU A 116 0.89 -7.14 -6.86
C LEU A 116 1.39 -6.76 -8.26
N TYR A 117 2.16 -7.63 -8.91
CA TYR A 117 2.65 -7.47 -10.29
C TYR A 117 1.49 -7.35 -11.28
N GLY A 118 0.51 -8.25 -11.18
CA GLY A 118 -0.70 -8.21 -12.01
C GLY A 118 -1.51 -6.95 -11.76
N LEU A 119 -1.75 -6.62 -10.48
CA LEU A 119 -2.53 -5.45 -10.09
C LEU A 119 -1.91 -4.13 -10.59
N ILE A 120 -0.59 -3.96 -10.45
CA ILE A 120 0.11 -2.76 -10.92
C ILE A 120 0.13 -2.67 -12.46
N GLY A 121 0.42 -3.77 -13.17
CA GLY A 121 0.46 -3.76 -14.63
C GLY A 121 -0.91 -3.58 -15.29
N TYR A 122 -1.93 -4.33 -14.82
CA TYR A 122 -3.31 -4.11 -15.27
C TYR A 122 -3.83 -2.73 -14.87
N GLY A 123 -3.42 -2.19 -13.71
CA GLY A 123 -3.73 -0.83 -13.29
C GLY A 123 -3.18 0.22 -14.25
N ALA A 124 -1.90 0.11 -14.63
CA ALA A 124 -1.29 0.97 -15.65
C ALA A 124 -2.05 0.89 -16.99
N LYS A 125 -2.46 -0.32 -17.41
CA LYS A 125 -3.21 -0.55 -18.65
C LYS A 125 -4.61 0.07 -18.62
N ALA A 126 -5.32 -0.06 -17.51
CA ALA A 126 -6.71 0.34 -17.37
C ALA A 126 -6.92 1.85 -17.18
N ILE A 127 -5.94 2.54 -16.60
CA ILE A 127 -6.11 3.90 -16.08
C ILE A 127 -5.25 4.91 -16.83
N ASP A 128 -4.03 4.50 -17.21
CA ASP A 128 -3.03 5.35 -17.87
C ASP A 128 -2.62 4.78 -19.25
N GLU A 129 -3.44 3.86 -19.79
CA GLU A 129 -3.35 3.15 -21.09
C GLU A 129 -2.04 2.37 -21.35
N GLY A 130 -1.21 2.17 -20.32
CA GLY A 130 0.10 1.51 -20.40
C GLY A 130 0.04 -0.01 -20.35
N ASP A 131 0.26 -0.68 -21.48
CA ASP A 131 0.60 -2.10 -21.47
C ASP A 131 2.10 -2.26 -21.16
N ILE A 132 2.44 -2.80 -19.98
CA ILE A 132 3.81 -2.84 -19.46
C ILE A 132 4.16 -4.14 -18.72
N GLN A 133 5.46 -4.40 -18.60
CA GLN A 133 6.05 -5.24 -17.56
C GLN A 133 6.43 -4.31 -16.38
N PRO A 134 5.78 -4.36 -15.20
CA PRO A 134 6.12 -3.46 -14.10
C PRO A 134 7.57 -3.57 -13.61
N SER A 135 8.32 -2.47 -13.60
CA SER A 135 9.65 -2.37 -12.99
C SER A 135 9.55 -2.17 -11.48
N PHE A 136 9.63 -3.27 -10.73
CA PHE A 136 9.69 -3.29 -9.27
C PHE A 136 11.03 -2.75 -8.75
N THR A 137 12.12 -2.95 -9.48
CA THR A 137 13.44 -2.43 -9.12
C THR A 137 13.49 -0.90 -9.21
N ALA A 138 12.87 -0.29 -10.22
CA ALA A 138 12.72 1.16 -10.30
C ALA A 138 11.78 1.71 -9.22
N MET A 139 10.69 1.00 -8.89
CA MET A 139 9.81 1.39 -7.77
C MET A 139 10.57 1.37 -6.43
N VAL A 140 11.37 0.33 -6.14
CA VAL A 140 12.23 0.28 -4.95
C VAL A 140 13.20 1.46 -4.92
N LYS A 141 13.85 1.79 -6.04
CA LYS A 141 14.82 2.90 -6.15
C LYS A 141 14.18 4.30 -6.04
N ASN A 142 12.94 4.45 -6.51
CA ASN A 142 12.16 5.69 -6.40
C ASN A 142 11.46 5.83 -5.04
N GLY A 143 11.43 4.75 -4.25
CA GLY A 143 10.86 4.69 -2.91
C GLY A 143 11.65 5.44 -1.84
N PRO A 144 11.10 5.53 -0.63
CA PRO A 144 11.76 6.16 0.49
C PRO A 144 13.02 5.39 0.90
N LYS A 145 13.96 6.13 1.49
CA LYS A 145 15.21 5.65 2.10
C LYS A 145 15.16 5.70 3.63
N LYS A 146 14.25 6.52 4.19
CA LYS A 146 13.95 6.65 5.62
C LYS A 146 12.50 7.08 5.88
N ILE A 147 12.04 7.00 7.13
CA ILE A 147 10.80 7.66 7.60
C ILE A 147 11.17 8.89 8.44
N GLU A 148 10.35 9.94 8.39
CA GLU A 148 10.38 11.10 9.29
C GLU A 148 9.00 11.32 9.91
N PHE A 149 8.91 11.41 11.24
CA PHE A 149 7.65 11.72 11.93
C PHE A 149 7.58 13.21 12.28
N LYS A 150 6.41 13.81 12.06
CA LYS A 150 6.16 15.24 12.33
C LYS A 150 4.90 15.40 13.16
N ASN A 151 4.93 16.38 14.05
CA ASN A 151 3.83 16.72 14.97
C ASN A 151 3.34 15.55 15.84
N LEU A 152 4.26 14.73 16.36
CA LEU A 152 3.96 13.68 17.34
C LEU A 152 3.07 14.23 18.48
N PRO A 153 2.04 13.49 18.94
CA PRO A 153 1.16 13.94 20.02
C PRO A 153 1.90 14.26 21.33
N ASP A 154 1.38 15.21 22.09
CA ASP A 154 1.87 15.48 23.44
C ASP A 154 1.71 14.23 24.32
N GLY A 155 2.75 13.91 25.10
CA GLY A 155 2.80 12.69 25.91
C GLY A 155 3.18 11.41 25.15
N PHE A 156 3.50 11.46 23.84
CA PHE A 156 3.99 10.29 23.10
C PHE A 156 5.26 9.72 23.78
N PRO A 157 5.33 8.41 24.12
CA PRO A 157 6.38 7.90 25.01
C PRO A 157 7.79 8.05 24.46
N GLU A 158 8.74 8.47 25.29
CA GLU A 158 10.13 8.73 24.87
C GLU A 158 10.84 7.47 24.35
N ALA A 159 10.57 6.32 24.97
CA ALA A 159 11.03 5.03 24.47
C ALA A 159 10.49 4.73 23.07
N SER A 160 9.23 5.07 22.80
CA SER A 160 8.64 4.95 21.46
C SER A 160 9.29 5.92 20.48
N LYS A 161 9.53 7.19 20.84
CA LYS A 161 10.26 8.14 19.97
C LYS A 161 11.64 7.60 19.57
N LYS A 162 12.41 7.07 20.53
CA LYS A 162 13.73 6.48 20.27
C LYS A 162 13.66 5.25 19.35
N LEU A 163 12.62 4.41 19.47
CA LEU A 163 12.37 3.35 18.50
C LEU A 163 12.05 3.92 17.11
N LEU A 164 11.29 5.03 17.03
CA LEU A 164 11.03 5.75 15.76
C LEU A 164 12.27 6.43 15.15
N GLU A 165 13.40 6.51 15.85
CA GLU A 165 14.68 7.02 15.32
C GLU A 165 15.62 5.89 14.85
N GLN A 166 15.46 4.66 15.37
CA GLN A 166 16.40 3.56 15.15
C GLN A 166 16.02 2.59 14.02
N TYR A 167 14.73 2.45 13.70
CA TYR A 167 14.23 1.34 12.87
C TYR A 167 13.82 1.70 11.43
N PHE A 168 14.10 2.92 10.97
CA PHE A 168 13.58 3.42 9.69
C PHE A 168 14.65 3.90 8.71
N THR A 169 15.52 2.97 8.31
CA THR A 169 16.11 2.99 6.97
C THR A 169 15.41 1.93 6.12
N PHE A 170 15.14 2.27 4.86
CA PHE A 170 14.61 1.32 3.87
C PHE A 170 15.77 0.86 2.98
N PRO A 171 16.14 -0.44 2.98
CA PRO A 171 17.20 -0.93 2.11
C PRO A 171 16.80 -0.77 0.65
N GLN A 172 17.73 -0.29 -0.16
CA GLN A 172 17.55 0.00 -1.59
C GLN A 172 18.17 -1.16 -2.39
N THR A 173 17.72 -2.39 -2.10
CA THR A 173 18.30 -3.67 -2.55
C THR A 173 17.23 -4.56 -3.19
N CYS A 174 17.63 -5.69 -3.77
CA CYS A 174 16.71 -6.74 -4.24
C CYS A 174 15.96 -7.48 -3.11
N GLU A 175 16.24 -7.13 -1.85
CA GLU A 175 15.48 -7.52 -0.65
C GLU A 175 14.55 -6.37 -0.21
N GLY A 176 14.38 -5.35 -1.05
CA GLY A 176 13.58 -4.14 -0.79
C GLY A 176 12.15 -4.49 -0.41
N GLY A 177 11.74 -4.05 0.78
CA GLY A 177 10.46 -4.44 1.36
C GLY A 177 9.25 -3.84 0.64
N PHE A 178 8.09 -4.39 0.96
CA PHE A 178 6.78 -3.97 0.45
C PHE A 178 6.59 -2.43 0.41
N SER A 179 6.95 -1.75 1.50
CA SER A 179 6.86 -0.28 1.63
C SER A 179 7.70 0.48 0.58
N ASN A 180 8.89 -0.01 0.20
CA ASN A 180 9.70 0.63 -0.83
C ASN A 180 8.92 0.75 -2.14
N ILE A 181 8.26 -0.34 -2.53
CA ILE A 181 7.51 -0.47 -3.79
C ILE A 181 6.35 0.51 -3.81
N ILE A 182 5.45 0.47 -2.81
CA ILE A 182 4.22 1.26 -2.84
C ILE A 182 4.46 2.77 -2.71
N PHE A 183 5.43 3.18 -1.90
CA PHE A 183 5.77 4.59 -1.75
C PHE A 183 6.60 5.09 -2.93
N GLY A 184 7.37 4.23 -3.62
CA GLY A 184 8.04 4.56 -4.88
C GLY A 184 7.05 4.73 -6.04
N MET A 185 6.08 3.83 -6.15
CA MET A 185 4.95 3.96 -7.09
C MET A 185 4.14 5.24 -6.81
N ASN A 186 3.93 5.58 -5.53
CA ASN A 186 3.27 6.84 -5.18
C ASN A 186 4.10 8.08 -5.57
N HIS A 187 5.39 8.06 -5.25
CA HIS A 187 6.26 9.21 -5.42
C HIS A 187 6.56 9.51 -6.89
N GLU A 188 7.00 8.51 -7.66
CA GLU A 188 7.44 8.68 -9.05
C GLU A 188 6.59 7.92 -10.07
N GLY A 189 5.94 6.83 -9.65
CA GLY A 189 5.16 5.93 -10.52
C GLY A 189 5.87 4.62 -10.80
N VAL A 190 5.18 3.71 -11.49
CA VAL A 190 5.75 2.52 -12.11
C VAL A 190 6.18 2.84 -13.54
N THR A 191 7.24 2.20 -14.04
CA THR A 191 7.64 2.26 -15.44
C THR A 191 7.91 0.84 -15.97
N ASP A 192 8.14 0.71 -17.27
CA ASP A 192 8.35 -0.58 -17.91
C ASP A 192 9.71 -1.18 -17.54
N ALA A 193 9.80 -2.49 -17.34
CA ALA A 193 11.05 -3.21 -17.13
C ALA A 193 11.96 -3.17 -18.37
N VAL A 194 11.41 -2.96 -19.58
CA VAL A 194 12.21 -2.66 -20.78
C VAL A 194 13.00 -1.35 -20.61
N CYS A 195 12.50 -0.40 -19.82
CA CYS A 195 13.21 0.83 -19.49
C CYS A 195 14.22 0.63 -18.33
N HIS A 196 13.80 -0.05 -17.26
CA HIS A 196 14.64 -0.39 -16.10
C HIS A 196 14.41 -1.86 -15.70
N PRO A 197 15.28 -2.80 -16.12
CA PRO A 197 15.08 -4.24 -15.90
C PRO A 197 14.90 -4.63 -14.43
N ASN A 198 14.09 -5.66 -14.21
CA ASN A 198 13.88 -6.21 -12.87
C ASN A 198 15.10 -7.02 -12.36
N THR A 199 16.17 -7.17 -13.16
CA THR A 199 17.37 -7.95 -12.84
C THR A 199 18.32 -7.32 -11.81
N LYS A 200 18.22 -6.01 -11.55
CA LYS A 200 18.93 -5.32 -10.45
C LYS A 200 18.25 -4.01 -10.08
N ILE A 201 18.55 -3.49 -8.88
CA ILE A 201 18.21 -2.09 -8.54
C ILE A 201 18.99 -1.15 -9.48
N PRO A 202 18.31 -0.23 -10.21
CA PRO A 202 18.97 0.66 -11.15
C PRO A 202 19.76 1.76 -10.42
N ASP A 203 20.90 2.17 -10.97
CA ASP A 203 21.79 3.18 -10.39
C ASP A 203 21.21 4.61 -10.50
N ASP A 204 20.52 4.89 -11.60
CA ASP A 204 19.71 6.09 -11.87
C ASP A 204 18.35 5.64 -12.45
N THR A 205 17.30 6.43 -12.21
CA THR A 205 15.93 6.24 -12.73
C THR A 205 15.44 7.41 -13.58
N SER A 206 16.34 8.35 -13.93
CA SER A 206 16.03 9.51 -14.78
C SER A 206 15.99 9.19 -16.29
N LYS A 207 16.59 8.07 -16.70
CA LYS A 207 16.73 7.62 -18.11
C LYS A 207 16.65 6.10 -18.23
N CYS A 208 15.98 5.63 -19.28
CA CYS A 208 16.03 4.23 -19.70
C CYS A 208 17.41 3.86 -20.26
N ALA A 209 17.66 2.56 -20.46
CA ALA A 209 18.94 2.05 -20.98
C ALA A 209 19.34 2.58 -22.38
N ASP A 210 18.37 3.02 -23.21
CA ASP A 210 18.60 3.68 -24.51
C ASP A 210 18.87 5.20 -24.40
N GLY A 211 18.86 5.75 -23.17
CA GLY A 211 18.99 7.17 -22.90
C GLY A 211 17.69 7.98 -23.02
N SER A 212 16.57 7.35 -23.38
CA SER A 212 15.26 8.00 -23.44
C SER A 212 14.72 8.33 -22.05
N LYS A 213 13.70 9.20 -21.98
CA LYS A 213 13.05 9.55 -20.71
C LYS A 213 12.01 8.47 -20.34
N PRO A 214 12.03 7.91 -19.12
CA PRO A 214 11.05 6.93 -18.69
C PRO A 214 9.64 7.49 -18.73
N LYS A 215 8.70 6.70 -19.26
CA LYS A 215 7.26 6.96 -19.12
C LYS A 215 6.80 6.31 -17.82
N TYR A 216 6.35 7.14 -16.88
CA TYR A 216 5.81 6.70 -15.60
C TYR A 216 4.27 6.64 -15.65
N TYR A 217 3.73 5.55 -15.14
CA TYR A 217 2.32 5.24 -14.96
C TYR A 217 2.01 5.17 -13.46
N LEU A 218 0.75 5.27 -13.07
CA LEU A 218 0.29 5.22 -11.68
C LEU A 218 0.93 6.26 -10.73
N LYS A 219 1.62 7.29 -11.24
CA LYS A 219 2.25 8.32 -10.42
C LYS A 219 1.22 9.04 -9.54
N GLY A 220 1.50 9.12 -8.24
CA GLY A 220 0.57 9.66 -7.24
C GLY A 220 -0.47 8.66 -6.73
N TYR A 221 -0.50 7.41 -7.20
CA TYR A 221 -1.39 6.36 -6.67
C TYR A 221 -0.76 5.68 -5.46
N LYS A 222 -1.56 5.21 -4.49
CA LYS A 222 -1.06 4.58 -3.24
C LYS A 222 -1.54 3.12 -3.17
N TYR A 223 -1.43 2.57 -1.95
CA TYR A 223 -1.90 1.27 -1.51
C TYR A 223 -3.06 1.53 -0.49
N ALA A 224 -4.21 0.82 -0.56
CA ALA A 224 -5.34 0.94 0.39
C ALA A 224 -6.37 -0.24 0.46
N THR A 225 -6.63 -0.82 1.64
CA THR A 225 -7.56 -1.96 1.83
C THR A 225 -9.02 -1.55 1.87
N PHE A 226 -9.87 -2.41 1.32
CA PHE A 226 -11.29 -2.52 1.61
C PHE A 226 -11.56 -3.88 2.27
N TYR A 227 -12.53 -3.96 3.18
CA TYR A 227 -12.87 -5.20 3.90
C TYR A 227 -14.37 -5.47 3.79
N ASP A 228 -14.75 -6.75 3.73
CA ASP A 228 -16.15 -7.22 3.73
C ASP A 228 -17.10 -6.47 2.75
N VAL A 229 -16.55 -5.99 1.62
CA VAL A 229 -17.33 -5.33 0.56
C VAL A 229 -18.30 -6.32 -0.10
N ASP A 230 -19.50 -5.86 -0.39
CA ASP A 230 -20.46 -6.62 -1.19
C ASP A 230 -20.21 -6.43 -2.70
N ALA A 231 -21.07 -7.06 -3.53
CA ALA A 231 -20.97 -6.96 -4.97
C ALA A 231 -21.21 -5.54 -5.53
N ALA A 232 -21.88 -4.64 -4.80
CA ALA A 232 -22.06 -3.26 -5.20
C ALA A 232 -20.82 -2.42 -4.84
N GLY A 233 -20.28 -2.59 -3.62
CA GLY A 233 -19.00 -2.01 -3.21
C GLY A 233 -17.86 -2.42 -4.14
N LEU A 234 -17.80 -3.69 -4.54
CA LEU A 234 -16.82 -4.19 -5.51
C LEU A 234 -16.91 -3.50 -6.88
N LYS A 235 -18.12 -3.24 -7.40
CA LYS A 235 -18.29 -2.46 -8.64
C LYS A 235 -17.91 -0.98 -8.46
N ASP A 236 -18.19 -0.40 -7.30
CA ASP A 236 -17.85 0.99 -7.03
C ASP A 236 -16.33 1.19 -6.91
N LEU A 237 -15.60 0.20 -6.36
CA LEU A 237 -14.14 0.10 -6.46
C LEU A 237 -13.67 0.01 -7.92
N LEU A 238 -14.18 -0.98 -8.67
CA LEU A 238 -13.76 -1.24 -10.06
C LEU A 238 -13.98 -0.05 -11.01
N THR A 239 -15.03 0.75 -10.77
CA THR A 239 -15.35 1.95 -11.58
C THR A 239 -14.61 3.21 -11.14
N ARG A 240 -13.95 3.22 -9.96
CA ARG A 240 -13.17 4.34 -9.41
C ARG A 240 -11.66 4.13 -9.41
N PHE A 241 -11.17 2.89 -9.33
CA PHE A 241 -9.73 2.62 -9.13
C PHE A 241 -9.09 1.67 -10.15
N GLY A 242 -9.86 1.05 -11.04
CA GLY A 242 -9.33 0.11 -12.03
C GLY A 242 -9.45 -1.34 -11.55
N PRO A 243 -8.47 -2.21 -11.82
CA PRO A 243 -8.46 -3.57 -11.30
C PRO A 243 -8.30 -3.56 -9.78
N VAL A 244 -8.83 -4.56 -9.10
CA VAL A 244 -8.63 -4.77 -7.66
C VAL A 244 -8.22 -6.21 -7.40
N LEU A 245 -7.34 -6.41 -6.42
CA LEU A 245 -6.99 -7.74 -5.93
C LEU A 245 -8.02 -8.18 -4.88
N ILE A 246 -8.60 -9.35 -5.09
CA ILE A 246 -9.46 -10.03 -4.12
C ILE A 246 -8.67 -11.20 -3.55
N LEU A 247 -8.17 -11.06 -2.32
CA LEU A 247 -7.45 -12.12 -1.63
C LEU A 247 -8.44 -13.19 -1.11
N SER A 248 -8.59 -14.28 -1.87
CA SER A 248 -9.47 -15.39 -1.52
C SER A 248 -8.85 -16.29 -0.42
N GLY A 249 -8.90 -15.84 0.83
CA GLY A 249 -8.48 -16.59 2.01
C GLY A 249 -9.63 -16.82 3.03
N PRO A 250 -9.54 -17.83 3.91
CA PRO A 250 -10.56 -18.11 4.93
C PRO A 250 -10.50 -17.08 6.08
N LYS A 251 -11.15 -15.93 5.88
CA LYS A 251 -11.45 -14.89 6.90
C LYS A 251 -10.29 -14.53 7.86
N LEU A 252 -9.11 -14.17 7.35
CA LEU A 252 -8.01 -13.62 8.16
C LEU A 252 -7.05 -12.68 7.36
N SER A 253 -7.44 -11.39 7.30
CA SER A 253 -6.57 -10.17 7.33
C SER A 253 -5.57 -9.79 6.20
N TYR A 254 -5.68 -8.53 5.72
CA TYR A 254 -4.73 -7.71 4.90
C TYR A 254 -4.37 -8.25 3.48
N TYR A 255 -4.16 -7.48 2.38
CA TYR A 255 -3.94 -6.04 2.03
C TYR A 255 -4.48 -5.75 0.57
N ASP A 256 -4.48 -4.58 -0.13
CA ASP A 256 -4.60 -3.12 0.18
C ASP A 256 -4.29 -2.21 -1.07
N HIS A 257 -5.12 -1.78 -2.06
CA HIS A 257 -4.61 -0.90 -3.19
C HIS A 257 -5.47 0.27 -3.80
N ILE A 258 -5.25 1.57 -3.42
CA ILE A 258 -5.98 2.79 -3.94
C ILE A 258 -5.17 4.13 -3.90
N LYS A 259 -5.61 5.14 -4.66
CA LYS A 259 -5.12 6.54 -4.77
C LYS A 259 -5.22 7.48 -3.56
#